data_AF-A0A7C3BWW6-F1
#
_entry.id   AF-A0A7C3BWW6-F1
#
_cell.length_a   1.000
_cell.length_b   1.000
_cell.length_c   1.000
_cell.angle_alpha   90.00
_cell.angle_beta   90.00
_cell.angle_gamma   90.00
#
_symmetry.space_group_name_H-M   'P 1'
#
loop_
_entity.id
_entity.type
_entity.pdbx_description
1 polymer ?
#
loop_
_entity_poly.entity_id
_entity_poly.type
_entity_poly.pdbx_seq_one_letter_code
_entity_poly.pdbx_strand_id
1 'polypeptide(L)' 'MDKVISNIDESIADIQDGAVIAIPGFFTCGVPRELLNALIRKGVKDLTLACGSGPLVGCKTEAS' A
#
# COMPACT_ATOMS: atom_id res chain seq x y z
N MET A 1 -4.52 -24.54 5.86
CA MET A 1 -4.63 -23.59 4.74
C MET A 1 -3.31 -22.86 4.66
N ASP A 2 -2.56 -23.05 3.58
CA ASP A 2 -1.34 -22.29 3.31
C ASP A 2 -1.75 -20.95 2.66
N LYS A 3 -1.16 -19.85 3.14
CA LYS A 3 -1.42 -18.48 2.65
C LYS A 3 -0.12 -17.79 2.23
N VAL A 4 0.96 -18.55 2.08
CA VAL A 4 2.22 -18.05 1.57
C VAL A 4 2.07 -17.85 0.07
N ILE A 5 2.24 -16.61 -0.37
CA ILE A 5 2.22 -16.22 -1.79
C ILE A 5 3.67 -15.92 -2.19
N SER A 6 4.14 -16.54 -3.27
CA SER A 6 5.53 -16.45 -3.71
C SER A 6 5.86 -15.15 -4.46
N ASN A 7 4.84 -14.41 -4.93
CA ASN A 7 5.00 -13.19 -5.72
C ASN A 7 4.22 -12.02 -5.12
N ILE A 8 4.88 -10.88 -5.01
CA ILE A 8 4.29 -9.63 -4.50
C ILE A 8 3.21 -9.05 -5.42
N ASP A 9 3.33 -9.26 -6.73
CA ASP A 9 2.34 -8.75 -7.68
C ASP A 9 1.05 -9.60 -7.64
N GLU A 10 1.17 -10.89 -7.31
CA GLU A 10 0.03 -11.79 -7.08
C GLU A 10 -0.70 -11.43 -5.77
N SER A 11 0.03 -11.05 -4.72
CA SER A 11 -0.57 -10.70 -3.42
C SER A 11 -1.37 -9.40 -3.44
N ILE A 12 -1.24 -8.59 -4.49
CA ILE A 12 -2.00 -7.35 -4.69
C ILE A 12 -2.95 -7.41 -5.89
N ALA A 13 -3.14 -8.58 -6.51
CA ALA A 13 -3.83 -8.70 -7.80
C ALA A 13 -5.28 -8.20 -7.77
N ASP A 14 -5.96 -8.36 -6.63
CA ASP A 14 -7.35 -7.98 -6.37
C ASP A 14 -7.55 -6.50 -6.02
N ILE A 15 -6.48 -5.74 -5.76
CA ILE A 15 -6.57 -4.30 -5.46
C ILE A 15 -6.91 -3.50 -6.72
N GLN A 16 -7.95 -2.66 -6.62
CA GLN A 16 -8.48 -1.86 -7.74
C GLN A 16 -8.38 -0.36 -7.43
N ASP A 17 -8.61 0.46 -8.45
CA ASP A 17 -8.71 1.91 -8.28
C ASP A 17 -9.80 2.27 -7.25
N GLY A 18 -9.57 3.29 -6.43
CA GLY A 18 -10.52 3.68 -5.39
C GLY A 18 -10.46 2.85 -4.11
N ALA A 19 -9.58 1.85 -4.01
CA ALA A 19 -9.49 1.01 -2.82
C ALA A 19 -9.02 1.78 -1.58
N VAL A 20 -9.56 1.38 -0.42
CA VAL A 20 -9.12 1.87 0.90
C VAL A 20 -8.22 0.81 1.53
N ILE A 21 -6.99 1.17 1.85
CA ILE A 21 -5.97 0.23 2.34
C ILE A 21 -5.42 0.73 3.67
N ALA A 22 -5.46 -0.11 4.71
CA ALA A 22 -4.79 0.16 5.97
C ALA A 22 -3.30 -0.16 5.86
N ILE A 23 -2.45 0.83 6.12
CA ILE A 23 -0.99 0.70 6.06
C ILE A 23 -0.44 0.74 7.49
N PRO A 24 0.14 -0.37 7.98
CA PRO A 24 0.79 -0.38 9.27
C PRO A 24 2.14 0.37 9.22
N GLY A 25 2.62 0.79 10.39
CA GLY A 25 3.93 1.42 10.55
C GLY A 25 3.85 2.84 11.10
N PHE A 26 5.02 3.31 11.54
CA PHE A 26 5.21 4.66 12.11
C PHE A 26 6.49 5.26 11.52
N PHE A 27 6.34 6.37 10.80
CA PHE A 27 7.35 6.97 9.93
C PHE A 27 7.96 5.95 8.96
N THR A 28 9.17 5.47 9.24
CA THR A 28 9.91 4.54 8.39
C THR A 28 9.88 3.11 8.92
N CYS A 29 9.44 2.90 10.15
CA CYS A 29 9.49 1.60 10.81
C CYS A 29 8.17 0.84 10.58
N GLY A 30 8.26 -0.40 10.09
CA GLY A 30 7.10 -1.27 9.88
C GLY A 30 6.25 -0.97 8.64
N VAL A 31 6.60 0.04 7.85
CA VAL A 31 5.89 0.36 6.58
C VAL A 31 6.28 -0.65 5.50
N PRO A 32 5.32 -1.33 4.85
CA PRO A 32 5.60 -2.35 3.83
C PRO A 32 6.00 -1.73 2.47
N ARG A 33 7.22 -1.24 2.38
CA ARG A 33 7.72 -0.48 1.21
C ARG A 33 7.63 -1.23 -0.11
N GLU A 34 7.90 -2.52 -0.12
CA GLU A 34 7.83 -3.32 -1.34
C GLU A 34 6.40 -3.45 -1.87
N LEU A 35 5.40 -3.55 -0.98
CA LEU A 35 3.99 -3.57 -1.38
C LEU A 35 3.57 -2.21 -1.95
N LEU A 36 4.00 -1.10 -1.34
CA LEU A 36 3.77 0.24 -1.89
C LEU A 36 4.40 0.41 -3.28
N ASN A 37 5.64 -0.04 -3.47
CA ASN A 37 6.29 -0.04 -4.77
C ASN A 37 5.53 -0.89 -5.79
N ALA A 38 5.00 -2.04 -5.39
CA ALA A 38 4.19 -2.90 -6.24
C ALA A 38 2.88 -2.21 -6.67
N LEU A 39 2.21 -1.51 -5.76
CA LEU A 39 1.02 -0.71 -6.09
C LEU A 39 1.34 0.40 -7.10
N ILE A 40 2.47 1.09 -6.93
CA ILE A 40 2.95 2.11 -7.86
C ILE A 40 3.22 1.50 -9.25
N ARG A 41 3.91 0.35 -9.31
CA ARG A 41 4.18 -0.36 -10.57
C ARG A 41 2.90 -0.85 -11.25
N LYS A 42 1.95 -1.36 -10.47
CA LYS A 42 0.62 -1.80 -10.95
C LYS A 42 -0.17 -0.63 -11.53
N GLY A 43 0.09 0.60 -11.07
CA GLY A 43 -0.51 1.81 -11.60
C GLY A 43 -1.95 2.05 -11.15
N VAL A 44 -2.34 1.44 -10.01
CA VAL A 44 -3.64 1.67 -9.37
C VAL A 44 -3.76 3.12 -8.89
N LYS A 45 -4.94 3.70 -9.09
CA LYS A 45 -5.23 5.12 -8.88
C LYS A 45 -6.27 5.31 -7.78
N ASP A 46 -6.40 6.55 -7.33
CA ASP A 46 -7.43 6.99 -6.37
C ASP A 46 -7.47 6.16 -5.08
N LEU A 47 -6.32 5.65 -4.64
CA LEU A 47 -6.21 4.89 -3.40
C LEU A 47 -6.34 5.81 -2.19
N THR A 48 -7.10 5.35 -1.19
CA THR A 48 -7.13 5.96 0.15
C THR A 48 -6.29 5.11 1.08
N LEU A 49 -5.20 5.66 1.60
CA LEU A 49 -4.31 4.96 2.52
C LEU A 49 -4.56 5.44 3.95
N ALA A 50 -5.04 4.54 4.82
CA ALA A 50 -5.20 4.83 6.25
C ALA A 50 -3.90 4.45 6.97
N CYS A 51 -3.14 5.43 7.47
CA CYS A 51 -1.85 5.21 8.13
C CYS A 51 -1.75 5.99 9.45
N GLY A 52 -1.05 5.39 10.43
CA GLY A 52 -0.97 5.95 11.79
C GLY A 52 -0.12 7.22 11.89
N SER A 53 1.07 7.24 11.28
CA SER A 53 1.92 8.46 11.21
C SER A 53 3.06 8.26 10.21
N GLY A 54 3.29 9.20 9.30
CA GLY A 54 4.51 9.24 8.47
C GLY A 54 4.26 9.46 6.96
N PRO A 55 5.24 10.00 6.22
CA PRO A 55 5.11 10.21 4.79
C PRO A 55 5.12 8.87 4.04
N LEU A 56 4.02 8.55 3.36
CA LEU A 56 3.94 7.42 2.44
C LEU A 56 4.42 7.83 1.04
N VAL A 57 5.15 6.94 0.38
CA VAL A 57 5.64 7.17 -0.99
C VAL A 57 4.44 7.19 -1.95
N GLY A 58 4.33 8.25 -2.76
CA GLY A 58 3.32 8.36 -3.81
C GLY A 58 1.91 8.75 -3.33
N CYS A 59 1.69 8.93 -2.03
CA CYS A 59 0.39 9.36 -1.51
C CYS A 59 0.35 10.89 -1.43
N LYS A 60 -0.73 11.52 -1.91
CA LYS A 60 -1.03 12.91 -1.58
C LYS A 60 -1.23 12.95 -0.08
N THR A 61 -0.27 13.53 0.64
CA THR A 61 -0.26 13.64 2.08
C THR A 61 -1.59 14.24 2.53
N GLU A 62 -2.24 13.66 3.54
CA GLU A 62 -3.47 14.17 4.13
C GLU A 62 -3.25 15.63 4.53
N ALA A 63 -3.72 16.53 3.67
CA ALA A 63 -3.88 17.96 3.93
C ALA A 63 -5.36 18.25 3.72
N SER A 64 -6.12 18.06 4.78
CA SER A 64 -7.39 18.75 5.06
C SER A 64 -7.50 18.92 6.56
#